data_AF-A0A938EZB1-F1
#
_entry.id   AF-A0A938EZB1-F1
#
_cell.length_a   1.000
_cell.length_b   1.000
_cell.length_c   1.000
_cell.angle_alpha   90.00
_cell.angle_beta   90.00
_cell.angle_gamma   90.00
#
_symmetry.space_group_name_H-M   'P 1'
#
loop_
_entity.id
_entity.type
_entity.pdbx_description
1 polymer ?
#
loop_
_entity_poly.entity_id
_entity_poly.type
_entity_poly.pdbx_seq_one_letter_code
_entity_poly.pdbx_strand_id
1 'polypeptide(L)' 'MPQESYVSFTGILLAGGRSSRFKFNKLNIKVDQVPLFIDQIFKLSFFCKEILISTSKNNSYIISSHLAGINEYFYHFEKI' A
#
# COMPACT_ATOMS: atom_id res chain seq x y z
N MET A 1 18.45 -31.89 7.47
CA MET A 1 17.34 -30.95 7.75
C MET A 1 16.67 -30.64 6.42
N PRO A 2 15.36 -30.86 6.25
CA PRO A 2 14.69 -30.45 5.03
C PRO A 2 14.74 -28.92 4.96
N GLN A 3 15.19 -28.37 3.83
CA GLN A 3 15.08 -26.95 3.53
C GLN A 3 13.59 -26.63 3.38
N GLU A 4 13.00 -25.95 4.36
CA GLU A 4 11.68 -25.35 4.18
C GLU A 4 11.79 -24.37 3.00
N SER A 5 11.17 -24.73 1.89
CA SER A 5 10.95 -23.80 0.79
C SER A 5 10.09 -22.67 1.32
N TYR A 6 10.69 -21.53 1.64
CA TYR A 6 9.97 -20.31 1.96
C TYR A 6 9.08 -19.96 0.77
N VAL A 7 7.79 -20.26 0.86
CA VAL A 7 6.80 -19.84 -0.13
C VAL A 7 6.74 -18.32 -0.06
N SER A 8 7.24 -17.68 -1.11
CA SER A 8 7.21 -16.24 -1.25
C SER A 8 5.94 -15.85 -2.00
N PHE A 9 5.01 -15.15 -1.34
CA PHE A 9 3.82 -14.63 -1.99
C PHE A 9 4.13 -13.28 -2.65
N THR A 10 3.52 -13.06 -3.82
CA THR A 10 3.42 -11.73 -4.44
C THR A 10 2.02 -11.18 -4.15
N GLY A 11 1.95 -10.03 -3.50
CA GLY A 11 0.71 -9.31 -3.24
C GLY A 11 0.33 -8.43 -4.42
N ILE A 12 -0.98 -8.24 -4.64
CA ILE A 12 -1.48 -7.28 -5.64
C ILE A 12 -2.37 -6.26 -4.92
N LEU A 13 -2.03 -4.97 -5.04
CA LEU A 13 -2.82 -3.87 -4.52
C LEU A 13 -3.52 -3.13 -5.69
N LEU A 14 -4.85 -3.13 -5.69
CA LEU A 14 -5.65 -2.45 -6.71
C LEU A 14 -6.02 -1.03 -6.26
N ALA A 15 -5.32 -0.02 -6.77
CA ALA A 15 -5.41 1.39 -6.36
C ALA A 15 -5.92 2.34 -7.48
N GLY A 16 -6.45 1.79 -8.58
CA GLY A 16 -6.82 2.57 -9.77
C GLY A 16 -8.24 3.14 -9.81
N GLY A 17 -9.13 2.73 -8.90
CA GLY A 17 -10.56 3.04 -9.00
C GLY A 17 -10.89 4.52 -8.83
N ARG A 18 -11.61 5.10 -9.80
CA ARG A 18 -12.23 6.43 -9.67
C ARG A 18 -13.47 6.31 -8.81
N SER A 19 -13.53 7.10 -7.74
CA SER A 19 -14.73 7.14 -6.92
C SER A 19 -15.74 8.12 -7.49
N SER A 20 -16.91 7.63 -7.89
CA SER A 20 -18.09 8.48 -8.10
C SER A 20 -18.87 8.70 -6.80
N ARG A 21 -18.81 7.72 -5.89
CA ARG A 21 -19.46 7.75 -4.57
C ARG A 21 -18.83 8.77 -3.64
N PHE A 22 -17.49 8.85 -3.64
CA PHE A 22 -16.74 9.85 -2.90
C PHE A 22 -16.38 10.94 -3.90
N LYS A 23 -16.76 12.19 -3.64
CA LYS A 23 -16.49 13.35 -4.52
C LYS A 23 -14.99 13.72 -4.61
N PHE A 24 -14.10 12.90 -4.07
CA PHE A 24 -12.66 13.12 -3.97
C PHE A 24 -11.90 11.80 -4.20
N ASN A 25 -10.58 11.89 -4.39
CA ASN A 25 -9.73 10.73 -4.59
C ASN A 25 -9.56 9.94 -3.28
N LYS A 26 -9.96 8.66 -3.28
CA LYS A 26 -9.87 7.76 -2.11
C LYS A 26 -8.43 7.56 -1.62
N LEU A 27 -7.44 7.73 -2.48
CA LEU A 27 -6.02 7.63 -2.10
C LEU A 27 -5.60 8.71 -1.09
N ASN A 28 -6.37 9.79 -0.98
CA ASN A 28 -6.12 10.86 -0.01
C ASN A 28 -6.70 10.56 1.38
N ILE A 29 -7.44 9.45 1.54
CA ILE A 29 -7.98 9.06 2.86
C ILE A 29 -6.83 8.59 3.74
N LYS A 30 -6.75 9.17 4.93
CA LYS A 30 -5.76 8.83 5.95
C LYS A 30 -6.45 8.34 7.22
N VAL A 31 -5.82 7.41 7.93
CA VAL A 31 -6.16 7.01 9.30
C VAL A 31 -4.88 7.22 10.11
N ASP A 32 -4.97 7.98 11.20
CA ASP A 32 -3.82 8.31 12.06
C ASP A 32 -2.58 8.81 11.29
N GLN A 33 -2.82 9.70 10.31
CA GLN A 33 -1.83 10.29 9.39
C GLN A 33 -1.27 9.36 8.31
N VAL A 34 -1.56 8.07 8.35
CA VAL A 34 -1.12 7.09 7.34
C VAL A 34 -2.16 7.01 6.21
N PRO A 35 -1.78 7.20 4.93
CA PRO A 35 -2.68 6.94 3.81
C PRO A 35 -3.17 5.49 3.84
N LEU A 36 -4.48 5.27 3.65
CA LEU A 36 -5.07 3.93 3.76
C LEU A 36 -4.37 2.89 2.88
N PHE A 37 -3.95 3.27 1.68
CA PHE A 37 -3.28 2.33 0.79
C PHE A 37 -1.84 1.98 1.26
N ILE A 38 -1.17 2.88 2.00
CA ILE A 38 0.12 2.57 2.63
C ILE A 38 -0.08 1.58 3.78
N ASP A 39 -1.11 1.76 4.60
CA ASP A 39 -1.48 0.78 5.63
C ASP A 39 -1.70 -0.63 5.03
N GLN A 40 -2.35 -0.72 3.87
CA GLN A 40 -2.49 -2.00 3.17
C GLN A 40 -1.15 -2.58 2.69
N ILE A 41 -0.20 -1.74 2.26
CA ILE A 41 1.15 -2.20 1.90
C ILE A 41 1.85 -2.80 3.11
N PHE A 42 1.80 -2.13 4.26
CA PHE A 42 2.40 -2.66 5.48
C PHE A 42 1.77 -3.99 5.90
N LYS A 43 0.44 -4.10 5.86
CA LYS A 43 -0.26 -5.37 6.13
C LYS A 43 0.12 -6.49 5.16
N LEU A 44 0.25 -6.19 3.86
CA LEU A 44 0.68 -7.17 2.87
C LEU A 44 2.15 -7.59 3.07
N SER A 45 3.01 -6.69 3.54
CA SER A 45 4.43 -6.95 3.72
C SER A 45 4.75 -8.04 4.77
N PHE A 46 3.82 -8.34 5.68
CA PHE A 46 3.95 -9.48 6.59
C PHE A 46 3.94 -10.84 5.88
N PHE A 47 3.31 -10.91 4.70
CA PHE A 47 3.09 -12.16 3.96
C PHE A 47 3.79 -12.17 2.60
N CYS A 48 4.02 -10.98 2.02
CA CYS A 48 4.48 -10.82 0.65
C CYS A 48 5.88 -10.20 0.63
N LYS A 49 6.80 -10.80 -0.16
CA LYS A 49 8.12 -10.20 -0.43
C LYS A 49 8.06 -9.18 -1.57
N GLU A 50 7.04 -9.27 -2.40
CA GLU A 50 6.81 -8.40 -3.53
C GLU A 50 5.35 -7.94 -3.51
N ILE A 51 5.10 -6.67 -3.79
CA ILE A 51 3.76 -6.10 -3.91
C ILE A 51 3.67 -5.35 -5.22
N LEU A 52 2.81 -5.80 -6.13
CA LEU A 52 2.49 -5.12 -7.38
C LEU A 52 1.29 -4.19 -7.17
N ILE A 53 1.48 -2.91 -7.48
CA ILE A 53 0.42 -1.90 -7.34
C ILE A 53 -0.14 -1.58 -8.72
N SER A 54 -1.40 -1.96 -8.97
CA SER A 54 -2.11 -1.63 -10.20
C SER A 54 -2.93 -0.35 -10.00
N THR A 55 -2.69 0.66 -10.84
CA THR A 55 -3.28 1.98 -10.70
C THR A 55 -3.61 2.64 -12.03
N SER A 56 -4.41 3.71 -11.98
CA SER A 56 -4.67 4.55 -13.15
C SER A 56 -3.57 5.59 -13.35
N LYS A 57 -3.38 6.07 -14.58
CA LYS A 57 -2.39 7.11 -14.90
C LYS A 57 -2.55 8.38 -14.05
N ASN A 58 -3.78 8.73 -13.67
CA ASN A 58 -4.03 9.91 -12.84
C ASN A 58 -3.63 9.73 -11.38
N ASN A 59 -3.58 8.48 -10.90
CA ASN A 59 -3.23 8.13 -9.53
C ASN A 59 -1.75 7.79 -9.36
N SER A 60 -1.02 7.52 -10.45
CA SER A 60 0.37 7.08 -10.39
C SER A 60 1.27 8.08 -9.65
N TYR A 61 1.11 9.38 -9.90
CA TYR A 61 1.89 10.42 -9.22
C TYR A 61 1.67 10.41 -7.69
N ILE A 62 0.41 10.32 -7.25
CA ILE A 62 0.06 10.28 -5.82
C ILE A 62 0.63 9.03 -5.15
N ILE A 63 0.57 7.89 -5.83
CA ILE A 63 1.14 6.64 -5.30
C ILE A 63 2.66 6.77 -5.21
N SER A 64 3.33 7.20 -6.27
CA SER A 64 4.78 7.34 -6.29
C SER A 64 5.30 8.32 -5.24
N SER A 65 4.61 9.44 -5.00
CA SER A 65 5.04 10.42 -3.99
C SER A 65 4.98 9.86 -2.57
N HIS A 66 3.91 9.15 -2.23
CA HIS A 66 3.78 8.48 -0.94
C HIS A 66 4.73 7.30 -0.77
N LEU A 67 4.99 6.52 -1.83
CA LEU A 67 5.97 5.43 -1.79
C LEU A 67 7.40 5.96 -1.58
N ALA A 68 7.73 7.12 -2.16
CA ALA A 68 9.03 7.76 -1.94
C ALA A 68 9.24 8.15 -0.46
N GLY A 69 8.15 8.50 0.25
CA GLY A 69 8.15 8.81 1.68
C GLY A 69 7.71 7.66 2.59
N ILE A 70 7.71 6.40 2.12
CA ILE A 70 7.05 5.30 2.86
C ILE A 70 7.61 5.08 4.27
N ASN A 71 8.90 5.33 4.47
CA ASN A 71 9.57 5.21 5.77
C ASN A 71 9.02 6.19 6.81
N GLU A 72 8.49 7.35 6.38
CA GLU A 72 7.89 8.33 7.30
C GLU A 72 6.62 7.76 7.96
N TYR A 73 5.91 6.87 7.28
CA TYR A 73 4.69 6.25 7.79
C TYR A 73 4.97 5.08 8.75
N PHE A 74 6.17 4.50 8.70
CA PHE A 74 6.52 3.33 9.51
C PHE A 74 6.42 3.60 11.01
N TYR A 75 6.84 4.79 11.44
CA TYR A 75 6.72 5.23 12.85
C TYR A 75 5.27 5.29 13.36
N HIS A 76 4.31 5.52 12.46
CA HIS A 76 2.89 5.55 12.79
C HIS A 76 2.29 4.14 12.79
N PHE A 77 2.85 3.22 12.00
CA PHE A 77 2.39 1.85 11.90
C PHE A 77 2.73 1.01 13.14
N GLU A 78 3.92 1.19 13.73
CA GLU A 78 4.34 0.46 14.94
C GLU A 78 3.51 0.79 16.20
N LYS A 79 2.67 1.83 16.15
CA LYS A 79 1.82 2.25 17.27
C LYS A 79 0.46 1.55 17.32
N ILE A 80 0.13 0.73 16.33
CA ILE A 80 -1.11 -0.04 16.20
C ILE A 80 -0.82 -1.50 16.56
#